data_AF-A0AAW6JL55-F1
#
_entry.id   AF-A0AAW6JL55-F1
#
_cell.length_a   1.000
_cell.length_b   1.000
_cell.length_c   1.000
_cell.angle_alpha   90.00
_cell.angle_beta   90.00
_cell.angle_gamma   90.00
#
_symmetry.space_group_name_H-M   'P 1'
#
loop_
_entity.id
_entity.type
_entity.pdbx_description
1 polymer ?
#
loop_
_entity_poly.entity_id
_entity_poly.type
_entity_poly.pdbx_seq_one_letter_code
_entity_poly.pdbx_strand_id
1 'polypeptide(L)'
;MFGMGGVGKTTLATQLTKQIHDQFDYVFWRSVPTVPSFDHIMIDLLSFFSHQKESKPDINRIIHYLRTYRCLIILDNLNTVLDVGNTEYNHLLCIIAETNHQSCLIFTTRAKPVQVTLLENWSLSVRCLRLHGSSKIAFSLIQSKQLLGTEEQKYELCHLYSNNPLKVKIVVNTIIDLFNGNIEKFLEQDTLLVSNYINSLLEQQLNPLSVLEWQIMYCLATDQRLTTITDLAPNQNILPTVSISQLLQAIERLYSRSLIEKEAGKYTLQPVLREYVMEQFIHKL
;
A
#
# COMPACT_ATOMS: atom_id res chain seq x y z
N MET A 1 8.37 -3.47 0.55
CA MET A 1 7.18 -3.44 1.44
C MET A 1 6.02 -2.81 0.70
N PHE A 2 4.85 -3.43 0.67
CA PHE A 2 3.68 -2.87 -0.02
C PHE A 2 2.41 -3.00 0.82
N GLY A 3 1.35 -2.28 0.48
CA GLY A 3 0.10 -2.30 1.23
C GLY A 3 -0.71 -1.02 1.06
N MET A 4 -1.93 -1.00 1.59
CA MET A 4 -2.85 0.14 1.48
C MET A 4 -2.22 1.46 1.96
N GLY A 5 -2.69 2.59 1.41
CA GLY A 5 -2.30 3.92 1.90
C GLY A 5 -2.53 4.07 3.42
N GLY A 6 -1.60 4.69 4.14
CA GLY A 6 -1.75 4.95 5.57
C GLY A 6 -1.48 3.79 6.54
N VAL A 7 -1.19 2.59 6.03
CA VAL A 7 -0.99 1.38 6.87
C VAL A 7 0.29 1.40 7.74
N GLY A 8 1.19 2.37 7.53
CA GLY A 8 2.42 2.53 8.33
C GLY A 8 3.70 2.00 7.70
N LYS A 9 3.75 1.82 6.37
CA LYS A 9 4.95 1.36 5.64
C LYS A 9 6.19 2.22 5.92
N THR A 10 6.05 3.54 5.78
CA THR A 10 7.12 4.51 6.06
C THR A 10 7.57 4.42 7.52
N THR A 11 6.62 4.38 8.46
CA THR A 11 6.92 4.24 9.89
C THR A 11 7.69 2.96 10.20
N LEU A 12 7.29 1.83 9.61
CA LEU A 12 7.98 0.56 9.79
C LEU A 12 9.39 0.60 9.19
N ALA A 13 9.54 1.14 7.97
CA ALA A 13 10.85 1.32 7.36
C ALA A 13 11.77 2.16 8.27
N THR A 14 11.26 3.26 8.83
CA THR A 14 12.04 4.15 9.71
C THR A 14 12.47 3.44 10.98
N GLN A 15 11.57 2.68 11.62
CA GLN A 15 11.90 1.93 12.84
C GLN A 15 12.89 0.80 12.55
N LEU A 16 12.72 0.10 11.43
CA LEU A 16 13.63 -0.95 11.00
C LEU A 16 15.03 -0.38 10.78
N THR A 17 15.16 0.72 10.04
CA THR A 17 16.46 1.37 9.80
C THR A 17 17.15 1.73 11.11
N LYS A 18 16.44 2.28 12.10
CA LYS A 18 17.03 2.57 13.42
C LYS A 18 17.60 1.32 14.11
N GLN A 19 16.98 0.17 13.95
CA GLN A 19 17.41 -1.08 14.59
C GLN A 19 18.60 -1.75 13.89
N ILE A 20 18.75 -1.55 12.58
CA ILE A 20 19.74 -2.27 11.77
C ILE A 20 20.84 -1.38 11.21
N HIS A 21 20.78 -0.05 11.39
CA HIS A 21 21.72 0.88 10.78
C HIS A 21 23.19 0.55 11.08
N ASP A 22 23.51 0.12 12.31
CA ASP A 22 24.85 -0.25 12.74
C ASP A 22 25.42 -1.50 12.03
N GLN A 23 24.59 -2.21 11.25
CA GLN A 23 25.01 -3.39 10.48
C GLN A 23 25.41 -3.04 9.04
N PHE A 24 25.41 -1.77 8.66
CA PHE A 24 25.71 -1.30 7.31
C PHE A 24 26.75 -0.18 7.35
N ASP A 25 27.66 -0.18 6.38
CA ASP A 25 28.68 0.85 6.22
C ASP A 25 28.05 2.18 5.80
N TYR A 26 26.99 2.10 4.99
CA TYR A 26 26.25 3.25 4.47
C TYR A 26 24.75 3.05 4.60
N VAL A 27 24.05 4.07 5.06
CA VAL A 27 22.59 4.09 5.14
C VAL A 27 22.06 5.31 4.38
N PHE A 28 21.44 5.05 3.23
CA PHE A 28 20.85 6.08 2.39
C PHE A 28 19.32 6.02 2.50
N TRP A 29 18.67 7.15 2.74
CA TRP A 29 17.21 7.25 2.77
C TRP A 29 16.72 8.41 1.89
N ARG A 30 15.77 8.12 0.99
CA ARG A 30 15.05 9.13 0.22
C ARG A 30 13.57 8.80 0.06
N SER A 31 12.74 9.85 0.12
CA SER A 31 11.36 9.79 -0.32
C SER A 31 11.30 10.15 -1.80
N VAL A 32 10.87 9.23 -2.66
CA VAL A 32 10.95 9.41 -4.12
C VAL A 32 10.12 10.59 -4.64
N PRO A 33 8.91 10.89 -4.15
CA PRO A 33 8.14 12.02 -4.63
C PRO A 33 8.78 13.39 -4.37
N THR A 34 9.80 13.47 -3.51
CA THR A 34 10.53 14.73 -3.27
C THR A 34 11.66 14.96 -4.25
N VAL A 35 11.86 14.05 -5.22
CA VAL A 35 12.98 14.08 -6.16
C VAL A 35 12.46 14.33 -7.57
N PRO A 36 13.03 15.29 -8.31
CA PRO A 36 12.45 15.74 -9.57
C PRO A 36 12.65 14.75 -10.73
N SER A 37 13.67 13.89 -10.69
CA SER A 37 13.90 12.86 -11.73
C SER A 37 14.65 11.64 -11.19
N PHE A 38 14.73 10.58 -12.00
CA PHE A 38 15.56 9.41 -11.71
C PHE A 38 17.05 9.79 -11.60
N ASP A 39 17.57 10.60 -12.51
CA ASP A 39 18.97 11.06 -12.49
C ASP A 39 19.32 11.76 -11.18
N HIS A 40 18.40 12.52 -10.58
CA HIS A 40 18.64 13.14 -9.29
C HIS A 40 18.79 12.11 -8.15
N ILE A 41 18.02 11.01 -8.15
CA ILE A 41 18.24 9.91 -7.19
C ILE A 41 19.62 9.28 -7.42
N MET A 42 20.00 9.06 -8.67
CA MET A 42 21.28 8.45 -9.02
C MET A 42 22.47 9.31 -8.57
N ILE A 43 22.39 10.62 -8.80
CA ILE A 43 23.40 11.59 -8.37
C ILE A 43 23.47 11.65 -6.83
N ASP A 44 22.33 11.68 -6.14
CA ASP A 44 22.28 11.66 -4.68
C ASP A 44 22.93 10.39 -4.11
N LEU A 45 22.62 9.21 -4.67
CA LEU A 45 23.21 7.94 -4.27
C LEU A 45 24.73 7.92 -4.50
N LEU A 46 25.18 8.29 -5.69
CA LEU A 46 26.60 8.26 -6.05
C LEU A 46 27.41 9.28 -5.25
N SER A 47 26.90 10.50 -5.09
CA SER A 47 27.56 11.52 -4.28
C SER A 47 27.63 11.10 -2.81
N PHE A 48 26.63 10.39 -2.30
CA PHE A 48 26.65 9.85 -0.94
C PHE A 48 27.72 8.75 -0.78
N PHE A 49 27.72 7.72 -1.61
CA PHE A 49 28.68 6.60 -1.48
C PHE A 49 30.12 6.97 -1.83
N SER A 50 30.32 7.96 -2.71
CA SER A 50 31.65 8.39 -3.15
C SER A 50 32.26 9.51 -2.31
N HIS A 51 31.55 10.00 -1.28
CA HIS A 51 31.89 11.24 -0.55
C HIS A 51 32.08 12.44 -1.49
N GLN A 52 31.08 12.70 -2.34
CA GLN A 52 30.98 13.80 -3.30
C GLN A 52 32.00 13.79 -4.45
N LYS A 53 32.67 12.65 -4.70
CA LYS A 53 33.63 12.53 -5.82
C LYS A 53 32.95 12.22 -7.15
N GLU A 54 31.77 11.63 -7.12
CA GLU A 54 31.00 11.26 -8.31
C GLU A 54 29.62 11.93 -8.32
N SER A 55 29.28 12.54 -9.45
CA SER A 55 28.03 13.29 -9.62
C SER A 55 27.38 13.07 -10.98
N LYS A 56 27.80 12.03 -11.73
CA LYS A 56 27.20 11.64 -13.00
C LYS A 56 26.35 10.39 -12.78
N PRO A 57 25.09 10.35 -13.26
CA PRO A 57 24.23 9.18 -13.07
C PRO A 57 24.82 7.97 -13.82
N ASP A 58 25.21 6.94 -13.08
CA ASP A 58 25.70 5.68 -13.63
C ASP A 58 25.32 4.50 -12.71
N ILE A 59 24.43 3.62 -13.20
CA ILE A 59 23.99 2.44 -12.47
C ILE A 59 25.16 1.49 -12.18
N ASN A 60 26.11 1.33 -13.09
CA ASN A 60 27.24 0.42 -12.89
C ASN A 60 28.13 0.87 -11.73
N ARG A 61 28.28 2.18 -11.55
CA ARG A 61 28.99 2.74 -10.39
C ARG A 61 28.23 2.47 -9.09
N ILE A 62 26.89 2.58 -9.08
CA ILE A 62 26.10 2.20 -7.91
C ILE A 62 26.34 0.72 -7.56
N ILE A 63 26.23 -0.19 -8.53
CA ILE A 63 26.46 -1.62 -8.30
C ILE A 63 27.89 -1.90 -7.80
N HIS A 64 28.89 -1.17 -8.30
CA HIS A 64 30.25 -1.25 -7.77
C HIS A 64 30.31 -0.91 -6.28
N TYR A 65 29.66 0.18 -5.84
CA TYR A 65 29.58 0.52 -4.41
C TYR A 65 28.81 -0.52 -3.61
N LEU A 66 27.68 -1.02 -4.10
CA LEU A 66 26.88 -2.06 -3.43
C LEU A 66 27.63 -3.38 -3.22
N ARG A 67 28.58 -3.70 -4.12
CA ARG A 67 29.48 -4.86 -4.01
C ARG A 67 30.66 -4.63 -3.09
N THR A 68 31.16 -3.40 -3.05
CA THR A 68 32.38 -3.03 -2.31
C THR A 68 32.08 -2.81 -0.83
N TYR A 69 30.92 -2.23 -0.53
CA TYR A 69 30.48 -1.91 0.82
C TYR A 69 29.11 -2.53 1.10
N ARG A 70 28.80 -2.71 2.38
CA ARG A 70 27.49 -3.16 2.84
C ARG A 70 26.58 -1.94 2.99
N CYS A 71 25.85 -1.61 1.94
CA CYS A 71 24.95 -0.45 1.89
C CYS A 71 23.50 -0.84 2.17
N LEU A 72 22.78 -0.01 2.92
CA LEU A 72 21.33 -0.04 3.05
C LEU A 72 20.74 1.16 2.32
N ILE A 73 19.95 0.91 1.28
CA ILE A 73 19.20 1.94 0.55
C ILE A 73 17.73 1.82 0.92
N ILE A 74 17.12 2.93 1.35
CA ILE A 74 15.68 3.05 1.58
C ILE A 74 15.08 4.06 0.60
N LEU A 75 14.20 3.57 -0.29
CA LEU A 75 13.41 4.40 -1.19
C LEU A 75 11.93 4.39 -0.79
N ASP A 76 11.49 5.44 -0.11
CA ASP A 76 10.13 5.57 0.39
C ASP A 76 9.18 6.13 -0.69
N ASN A 77 7.95 5.61 -0.70
CA ASN A 77 6.84 6.07 -1.53
C ASN A 77 7.11 6.03 -3.05
N LEU A 78 7.59 4.90 -3.57
CA LEU A 78 7.89 4.69 -5.00
C LEU A 78 6.65 4.71 -5.94
N ASN A 79 5.46 4.96 -5.40
CA ASN A 79 4.18 4.85 -6.12
C ASN A 79 4.11 5.71 -7.36
N THR A 80 4.46 6.99 -7.20
CA THR A 80 4.37 8.00 -8.26
C THR A 80 5.13 7.60 -9.51
N VAL A 81 6.19 6.81 -9.36
CA VAL A 81 7.09 6.45 -10.45
C VAL A 81 6.77 5.08 -11.04
N LEU A 82 6.36 4.13 -10.20
CA LEU A 82 5.97 2.80 -10.66
C LEU A 82 4.58 2.78 -11.30
N ASP A 83 3.64 3.60 -10.80
CA ASP A 83 2.29 3.69 -11.35
C ASP A 83 2.30 4.26 -12.79
N VAL A 84 3.25 5.14 -13.12
CA VAL A 84 3.45 5.66 -14.48
C VAL A 84 4.35 4.78 -15.35
N GLY A 85 4.79 3.63 -14.83
CA GLY A 85 5.59 2.67 -15.60
C GLY A 85 7.00 3.15 -15.94
N ASN A 86 7.63 3.98 -15.10
CA ASN A 86 8.98 4.46 -15.36
C ASN A 86 9.98 3.28 -15.44
N THR A 87 10.60 3.16 -16.61
CA THR A 87 11.49 2.04 -16.95
C THR A 87 12.82 2.10 -16.23
N GLU A 88 13.29 3.28 -15.84
CA GLU A 88 14.59 3.50 -15.20
C GLU A 88 14.60 2.96 -13.77
N TYR A 89 13.58 3.28 -12.97
CA TYR A 89 13.43 2.70 -11.64
C TYR A 89 13.22 1.19 -11.71
N ASN A 90 12.42 0.71 -12.67
CA ASN A 90 12.24 -0.74 -12.87
C ASN A 90 13.57 -1.43 -13.21
N HIS A 91 14.38 -0.81 -14.07
CA HIS A 91 15.69 -1.32 -14.44
C HIS A 91 16.65 -1.34 -13.24
N LEU A 92 16.68 -0.28 -12.43
CA LEU A 92 17.47 -0.21 -11.20
C LEU A 92 17.08 -1.33 -10.22
N LEU A 93 15.78 -1.53 -10.01
CA LEU A 93 15.25 -2.59 -9.14
C LEU A 93 15.71 -3.98 -9.63
N CYS A 94 15.59 -4.27 -10.93
CA CYS A 94 16.01 -5.55 -11.50
C CYS A 94 17.51 -5.77 -11.36
N ILE A 95 18.35 -4.78 -11.73
CA ILE A 95 19.81 -4.93 -11.64
C ILE A 95 20.24 -5.20 -10.19
N ILE A 96 19.70 -4.45 -9.21
CA ILE A 96 20.02 -4.68 -7.80
C ILE A 96 19.56 -6.08 -7.36
N ALA A 97 18.37 -6.52 -7.77
CA ALA A 97 17.85 -7.84 -7.40
C ALA A 97 18.67 -9.02 -7.97
N GLU A 98 19.17 -8.88 -9.20
CA GLU A 98 19.86 -9.93 -9.95
C GLU A 98 21.38 -9.95 -9.72
N THR A 99 21.96 -8.88 -9.16
CA THR A 99 23.39 -8.81 -8.88
C THR A 99 23.72 -9.35 -7.50
N ASN A 100 24.77 -10.18 -7.42
CA ASN A 100 25.27 -10.66 -6.14
C ASN A 100 26.03 -9.54 -5.41
N HIS A 101 25.58 -9.19 -4.21
CA HIS A 101 26.18 -8.19 -3.33
C HIS A 101 25.71 -8.36 -1.88
N GLN A 102 26.39 -7.72 -0.92
CA GLN A 102 26.03 -7.77 0.51
C GLN A 102 25.10 -6.63 0.95
N SER A 103 24.77 -5.73 0.03
CA SER A 103 23.88 -4.60 0.26
C SER A 103 22.40 -4.97 0.25
N CYS A 104 21.55 -4.08 0.74
CA CYS A 104 20.10 -4.25 0.81
C CYS A 104 19.37 -3.01 0.28
N LEU A 105 18.37 -3.22 -0.58
CA LEU A 105 17.42 -2.20 -0.99
C LEU A 105 16.05 -2.50 -0.36
N ILE A 106 15.55 -1.53 0.40
CA ILE A 106 14.20 -1.52 0.94
C ILE A 106 13.44 -0.41 0.25
N PHE A 107 12.26 -0.70 -0.30
CA PHE A 107 11.38 0.34 -0.81
C PHE A 107 9.94 0.13 -0.38
N THR A 108 9.17 1.22 -0.35
CA THR A 108 7.76 1.20 0.03
C THR A 108 6.84 1.60 -1.13
N THR A 109 5.76 0.84 -1.32
CA THR A 109 4.75 1.09 -2.36
C THR A 109 3.33 0.79 -1.88
N ARG A 110 2.32 1.24 -2.61
CA ARG A 110 0.90 0.94 -2.45
C ARG A 110 0.59 -0.35 -3.21
N ALA A 111 1.06 -0.42 -4.45
CA ALA A 111 0.94 -1.59 -5.31
C ALA A 111 2.23 -2.42 -5.32
N LYS A 112 2.10 -3.74 -5.37
CA LYS A 112 3.23 -4.64 -5.63
C LYS A 112 3.70 -4.48 -7.08
N PRO A 113 4.98 -4.12 -7.34
CA PRO A 113 5.48 -3.95 -8.71
C PRO A 113 5.57 -5.29 -9.44
N VAL A 114 5.32 -5.28 -10.76
CA VAL A 114 5.32 -6.49 -11.60
C VAL A 114 6.67 -7.20 -11.58
N GLN A 115 7.77 -6.45 -11.69
CA GLN A 115 9.14 -6.96 -11.68
C GLN A 115 9.42 -7.75 -10.41
N VAL A 116 8.90 -7.28 -9.27
CA VAL A 116 9.08 -7.94 -7.98
C VAL A 116 8.24 -9.21 -7.91
N THR A 117 7.02 -9.21 -8.47
CA THR A 117 6.19 -10.42 -8.59
C THR A 117 6.88 -11.50 -9.43
N LEU A 118 7.57 -11.11 -10.51
CA LEU A 118 8.33 -12.04 -11.35
C LEU A 118 9.54 -12.64 -10.63
N LEU A 119 10.17 -11.91 -9.69
CA LEU A 119 11.41 -12.34 -9.04
C LEU A 119 11.20 -13.04 -7.69
N GLU A 120 10.16 -12.72 -6.93
CA GLU A 120 9.99 -13.16 -5.53
C GLU A 120 10.03 -14.68 -5.33
N ASN A 121 9.48 -15.46 -6.26
CA ASN A 121 9.43 -16.92 -6.15
C ASN A 121 10.64 -17.63 -6.78
N TRP A 122 11.50 -16.89 -7.47
CA TRP A 122 12.61 -17.43 -8.24
C TRP A 122 13.98 -16.98 -7.70
N SER A 123 14.01 -15.89 -6.95
CA SER A 123 15.22 -15.36 -6.32
C SER A 123 15.11 -15.38 -4.80
N LEU A 124 16.15 -15.90 -4.14
CA LEU A 124 16.26 -15.87 -2.68
C LEU A 124 16.51 -14.44 -2.14
N SER A 125 17.01 -13.52 -2.98
CA SER A 125 17.35 -12.13 -2.62
C SER A 125 16.15 -11.19 -2.63
N VAL A 126 15.04 -11.56 -3.27
CA VAL A 126 13.84 -10.72 -3.39
C VAL A 126 12.75 -11.21 -2.47
N ARG A 127 12.29 -10.33 -1.57
CA ARG A 127 11.23 -10.63 -0.60
C ARG A 127 10.19 -9.52 -0.58
N CYS A 128 8.92 -9.87 -0.54
CA CYS A 128 7.85 -8.91 -0.28
C CYS A 128 7.26 -9.10 1.10
N LEU A 129 6.93 -7.97 1.71
CA LEU A 129 6.09 -7.92 2.90
C LEU A 129 4.87 -7.07 2.56
N ARG A 130 3.69 -7.72 2.52
CA ARG A 130 2.40 -7.03 2.47
C ARG A 130 2.05 -6.58 3.88
N LEU A 131 1.83 -5.29 4.03
CA LEU A 131 1.45 -4.68 5.30
C LEU A 131 -0.06 -4.51 5.37
N HIS A 132 -0.63 -5.09 6.43
CA HIS A 132 -2.03 -4.97 6.81
C HIS A 132 -2.18 -4.06 8.03
N GLY A 133 -3.41 -3.63 8.31
CA GLY A 133 -3.69 -2.91 9.54
C GLY A 133 -3.37 -3.77 10.76
N SER A 134 -2.96 -3.12 11.85
CA SER A 134 -2.61 -3.79 13.10
C SER A 134 -3.60 -3.41 14.18
N SER A 135 -4.38 -4.38 14.65
CA SER A 135 -5.37 -4.17 15.73
C SER A 135 -4.71 -3.57 16.96
N LYS A 136 -3.54 -4.08 17.37
CA LYS A 136 -2.78 -3.55 18.51
C LYS A 136 -2.41 -2.07 18.34
N ILE A 137 -1.95 -1.67 17.15
CA ILE A 137 -1.57 -0.27 16.88
C ILE A 137 -2.81 0.61 16.81
N ALA A 138 -3.84 0.19 16.07
CA ALA A 138 -5.11 0.91 15.94
C ALA A 138 -5.77 1.15 17.31
N PHE A 139 -5.82 0.11 18.13
CA PHE A 139 -6.39 0.18 19.47
C PHE A 139 -5.58 1.09 20.40
N SER A 140 -4.24 1.00 20.36
CA SER A 140 -3.38 1.91 21.13
C SER A 140 -3.57 3.37 20.72
N LEU A 141 -3.84 3.65 19.45
CA LEU A 141 -4.13 5.02 18.97
C LEU A 141 -5.44 5.54 19.56
N ILE A 142 -6.50 4.73 19.60
CA ILE A 142 -7.77 5.08 20.22
C ILE A 142 -7.58 5.31 21.73
N GLN A 143 -6.91 4.39 22.43
CA GLN A 143 -6.66 4.49 23.87
C GLN A 143 -5.80 5.70 24.25
N SER A 144 -4.97 6.21 23.35
CA SER A 144 -4.19 7.43 23.57
C SER A 144 -5.04 8.72 23.56
N LYS A 145 -6.35 8.62 23.28
CA LYS A 145 -7.30 9.73 23.19
C LYS A 145 -8.44 9.56 24.19
N GLN A 146 -9.01 10.67 24.63
CA GLN A 146 -10.17 10.67 25.52
C GLN A 146 -11.45 10.48 24.68
N LEU A 147 -11.82 9.22 24.47
CA LEU A 147 -13.06 8.83 23.79
C LEU A 147 -14.00 8.13 24.76
N LEU A 148 -15.29 8.45 24.67
CA LEU A 148 -16.37 7.84 25.42
C LEU A 148 -16.90 6.63 24.63
N GLY A 149 -16.87 5.45 25.23
CA GLY A 149 -17.35 4.21 24.65
C GLY A 149 -16.72 3.00 25.31
N THR A 150 -17.35 1.83 25.18
CA THR A 150 -16.85 0.56 25.71
C THR A 150 -15.64 0.08 24.92
N GLU A 151 -14.89 -0.90 25.44
CA GLU A 151 -13.77 -1.48 24.70
C GLU A 151 -14.26 -2.21 23.44
N GLU A 152 -15.44 -2.83 23.47
CA GLU A 152 -16.07 -3.47 22.31
C GLU A 152 -16.31 -2.45 21.19
N GLN A 153 -16.89 -1.29 21.50
CA GLN A 153 -17.12 -0.21 20.53
C GLN A 153 -15.80 0.31 19.95
N LYS A 154 -14.74 0.38 20.75
CA LYS A 154 -13.40 0.78 20.28
C LYS A 154 -12.79 -0.27 19.33
N TYR A 155 -12.98 -1.55 19.62
CA TYR A 155 -12.54 -2.63 18.73
C TYR A 155 -13.35 -2.65 17.43
N GLU A 156 -14.66 -2.46 17.50
CA GLU A 156 -15.53 -2.34 16.34
C GLU A 156 -15.10 -1.18 15.45
N LEU A 157 -14.87 0.01 16.03
CA LEU A 157 -14.35 1.16 15.30
C LEU A 157 -13.01 0.86 14.61
N CYS A 158 -12.07 0.20 15.30
CA CYS A 158 -10.80 -0.23 14.69
C CYS A 158 -11.04 -1.17 13.49
N HIS A 159 -11.93 -2.14 13.65
CA HIS A 159 -12.24 -3.13 12.63
C HIS A 159 -12.89 -2.52 11.38
N LEU A 160 -13.84 -1.59 11.54
CA LEU A 160 -14.51 -0.89 10.45
C LEU A 160 -13.53 -0.13 9.53
N TYR A 161 -12.46 0.41 10.13
CA TYR A 161 -11.37 1.05 9.38
C TYR A 161 -10.18 0.11 9.08
N SER A 162 -10.42 -1.20 9.13
CA SER A 162 -9.46 -2.28 8.84
C SER A 162 -8.15 -2.16 9.60
N ASN A 163 -8.21 -1.64 10.83
CA ASN A 163 -7.06 -1.38 11.69
C ASN A 163 -5.97 -0.52 11.04
N ASN A 164 -6.34 0.32 10.07
CA ASN A 164 -5.41 1.19 9.36
C ASN A 164 -5.07 2.42 10.22
N PRO A 165 -3.80 2.62 10.64
CA PRO A 165 -3.44 3.68 11.57
C PRO A 165 -3.83 5.10 11.11
N LEU A 166 -3.74 5.39 9.81
CA LEU A 166 -4.12 6.71 9.30
C LEU A 166 -5.64 6.89 9.33
N LYS A 167 -6.41 5.91 8.82
CA LYS A 167 -7.89 5.96 8.83
C LYS A 167 -8.43 6.10 10.26
N VAL A 168 -7.87 5.33 11.19
CA VAL A 168 -8.22 5.40 12.63
C VAL A 168 -7.93 6.79 13.20
N LYS A 169 -6.77 7.40 12.91
CA LYS A 169 -6.48 8.78 13.36
C LYS A 169 -7.49 9.79 12.83
N ILE A 170 -7.90 9.64 11.57
CA ILE A 170 -8.86 10.56 10.94
C ILE A 170 -10.23 10.45 11.60
N VAL A 171 -10.78 9.23 11.72
CA VAL A 171 -12.10 9.06 12.32
C VAL A 171 -12.12 9.45 13.80
N VAL A 172 -11.04 9.19 14.54
CA VAL A 172 -10.94 9.61 15.95
C VAL A 172 -11.07 11.13 16.07
N ASN A 173 -10.44 11.90 15.18
CA ASN A 173 -10.60 13.35 15.17
C ASN A 173 -12.06 13.73 14.83
N THR A 174 -12.67 13.08 13.83
CA THR A 174 -14.09 13.31 13.49
C THR A 174 -15.03 13.01 14.67
N ILE A 175 -14.78 11.96 15.44
CA ILE A 175 -15.57 11.59 16.63
C ILE A 175 -15.42 12.65 17.72
N ILE A 176 -14.20 13.14 17.95
CA ILE A 176 -13.95 14.24 18.90
C ILE A 176 -14.71 15.49 18.49
N ASP A 177 -14.58 15.90 17.23
CA ASP A 177 -15.07 17.18 16.74
C ASP A 177 -16.60 17.22 16.53
N LEU A 178 -17.19 16.14 16.01
CA LEU A 178 -18.63 16.10 15.66
C LEU A 178 -19.51 15.41 16.69
N PHE A 179 -18.94 14.48 17.47
CA PHE A 179 -19.69 13.63 18.41
C PHE A 179 -19.26 13.82 19.86
N ASN A 180 -18.47 14.87 20.15
CA ASN A 180 -17.92 15.17 21.49
C ASN A 180 -17.19 13.97 22.10
N GLY A 181 -16.48 13.20 21.27
CA GLY A 181 -15.73 12.02 21.69
C GLY A 181 -16.57 10.76 21.91
N ASN A 182 -17.89 10.79 21.69
CA ASN A 182 -18.77 9.64 21.89
C ASN A 182 -18.79 8.69 20.68
N ILE A 183 -18.25 7.48 20.86
CA ILE A 183 -18.16 6.45 19.82
C ILE A 183 -19.53 5.86 19.49
N GLU A 184 -20.38 5.62 20.50
CA GLU A 184 -21.73 5.06 20.30
C GLU A 184 -22.55 5.94 19.36
N LYS A 185 -22.61 7.25 19.62
CA LYS A 185 -23.31 8.22 18.76
C LYS A 185 -22.78 8.26 17.33
N PHE A 186 -21.49 8.02 17.16
CA PHE A 186 -20.88 7.91 15.84
C PHE A 186 -21.32 6.62 15.14
N LEU A 187 -21.26 5.47 15.83
CA LEU A 187 -21.67 4.18 15.28
C LEU A 187 -23.17 4.16 14.92
N GLU A 188 -24.01 4.91 15.64
CA GLU A 188 -25.45 5.09 15.32
C GLU A 188 -25.71 5.77 13.97
N GLN A 189 -24.73 6.47 13.37
CA GLN A 189 -24.93 7.13 12.07
C GLN A 189 -24.91 6.15 10.89
N ASP A 190 -24.48 4.90 11.10
CA ASP A 190 -24.41 3.84 10.08
C ASP A 190 -23.64 4.24 8.81
N THR A 191 -22.59 5.05 8.96
CA THR A 191 -21.68 5.44 7.87
C THR A 191 -20.23 5.55 8.33
N LEU A 192 -19.30 5.08 7.49
CA LEU A 192 -17.86 5.16 7.66
C LEU A 192 -17.22 6.33 6.89
N LEU A 193 -17.97 6.98 6.00
CA LEU A 193 -17.49 8.03 5.10
C LEU A 193 -17.72 9.44 5.62
N VAL A 194 -17.73 9.59 6.95
CA VAL A 194 -17.93 10.86 7.68
C VAL A 194 -16.84 11.92 7.46
N SER A 195 -15.75 11.57 6.78
CA SER A 195 -14.60 12.44 6.57
C SER A 195 -14.26 12.57 5.09
N ASN A 196 -14.34 13.80 4.58
CA ASN A 196 -13.87 14.15 3.23
C ASN A 196 -12.41 13.73 3.00
N TYR A 197 -11.60 13.66 4.06
CA TYR A 197 -10.23 13.21 3.95
C TYR A 197 -10.14 11.72 3.66
N ILE A 198 -10.97 10.88 4.29
CA ILE A 198 -11.05 9.44 3.96
C ILE A 198 -11.51 9.26 2.51
N ASN A 199 -12.54 10.00 2.09
CA ASN A 199 -13.02 9.99 0.71
C ASN A 199 -11.90 10.33 -0.28
N SER A 200 -11.18 11.44 -0.06
CA SER A 200 -10.07 11.84 -0.93
C SER A 200 -8.94 10.80 -1.00
N LEU A 201 -8.63 10.12 0.12
CA LEU A 201 -7.62 9.08 0.16
C LEU A 201 -8.02 7.83 -0.62
N LEU A 202 -9.31 7.47 -0.59
CA LEU A 202 -9.85 6.34 -1.35
C LEU A 202 -9.95 6.70 -2.84
N GLU A 203 -10.47 7.88 -3.15
CA GLU A 203 -10.60 8.41 -4.51
C GLU A 203 -9.26 8.39 -5.24
N GLN A 204 -8.19 8.94 -4.63
CA GLN A 204 -6.85 8.91 -5.21
C GLN A 204 -6.33 7.50 -5.51
N GLN A 205 -6.77 6.49 -4.77
CA GLN A 205 -6.33 5.10 -4.95
C GLN A 205 -7.17 4.36 -6.00
N LEU A 206 -8.41 4.79 -6.20
CA LEU A 206 -9.39 4.15 -7.08
C LEU A 206 -9.47 4.81 -8.45
N ASN A 207 -9.03 6.06 -8.59
CA ASN A 207 -9.04 6.81 -9.85
C ASN A 207 -8.36 6.05 -11.03
N PRO A 208 -7.26 5.29 -10.83
CA PRO A 208 -6.62 4.56 -11.94
C PRO A 208 -7.32 3.26 -12.37
N LEU A 209 -8.45 2.88 -11.76
CA LEU A 209 -9.10 1.60 -12.04
C LEU A 209 -9.87 1.61 -13.36
N SER A 210 -9.76 0.50 -14.08
CA SER A 210 -10.58 0.19 -15.25
C SER A 210 -12.03 -0.11 -14.86
N VAL A 211 -12.91 -0.06 -15.86
CA VAL A 211 -14.34 -0.39 -15.72
C VAL A 211 -14.53 -1.80 -15.12
N LEU A 212 -13.75 -2.78 -15.57
CA LEU A 212 -13.85 -4.16 -15.07
C LEU A 212 -13.42 -4.27 -13.60
N GLU A 213 -12.35 -3.57 -13.21
CA GLU A 213 -11.90 -3.55 -11.82
C GLU A 213 -12.97 -2.93 -10.90
N TRP A 214 -13.61 -1.85 -11.35
CA TRP A 214 -14.77 -1.26 -10.66
C TRP A 214 -15.96 -2.20 -10.54
N GLN A 215 -16.30 -2.92 -11.61
CA GLN A 215 -17.40 -3.89 -11.59
C GLN A 215 -17.11 -5.01 -10.58
N ILE A 216 -15.90 -5.57 -10.58
CA ILE A 216 -15.51 -6.62 -9.61
C ILE A 216 -15.64 -6.10 -8.17
N MET A 217 -15.15 -4.88 -7.90
CA MET A 217 -15.30 -4.27 -6.58
C MET A 217 -16.76 -4.08 -6.18
N TYR A 218 -17.61 -3.66 -7.11
CA TYR A 218 -19.04 -3.53 -6.85
C TYR A 218 -19.70 -4.88 -6.51
N CYS A 219 -19.33 -5.96 -7.21
CA CYS A 219 -19.81 -7.30 -6.91
C CYS A 219 -19.43 -7.73 -5.50
N LEU A 220 -18.17 -7.53 -5.14
CA LEU A 220 -17.65 -7.83 -3.79
C LEU A 220 -18.27 -6.96 -2.70
N ALA A 221 -18.74 -5.76 -3.06
CA ALA A 221 -19.37 -4.83 -2.14
C ALA A 221 -20.84 -5.20 -1.85
N THR A 222 -21.55 -5.65 -2.89
CA THR A 222 -23.00 -5.89 -2.85
C THR A 222 -23.40 -7.31 -2.40
N ASP A 223 -22.61 -8.33 -2.75
CA ASP A 223 -22.91 -9.70 -2.37
C ASP A 223 -21.72 -10.36 -1.64
N GLN A 224 -21.92 -10.61 -0.34
CA GLN A 224 -20.94 -11.25 0.53
C GLN A 224 -20.66 -12.72 0.18
N ARG A 225 -21.44 -13.32 -0.73
CA ARG A 225 -21.24 -14.68 -1.22
C ARG A 225 -20.31 -14.71 -2.42
N LEU A 226 -20.23 -13.62 -3.21
CA LEU A 226 -19.46 -13.54 -4.45
C LEU A 226 -17.96 -13.33 -4.19
N THR A 227 -17.35 -14.30 -3.51
CA THR A 227 -16.00 -14.15 -2.98
C THR A 227 -14.98 -14.99 -3.76
N THR A 228 -15.40 -15.93 -4.59
CA THR A 228 -14.48 -16.78 -5.35
C THR A 228 -14.43 -16.41 -6.83
N ILE A 229 -13.40 -16.88 -7.53
CA ILE A 229 -13.29 -16.71 -9.00
C ILE A 229 -14.51 -17.31 -9.71
N THR A 230 -15.01 -18.45 -9.22
CA THR A 230 -16.19 -19.12 -9.76
C THR A 230 -17.47 -18.33 -9.55
N ASP A 231 -17.56 -17.55 -8.46
CA ASP A 231 -18.71 -16.69 -8.19
C ASP A 231 -18.68 -15.44 -9.08
N LEU A 232 -17.49 -14.88 -9.29
CA LEU A 232 -17.27 -13.71 -10.13
C LEU A 232 -17.23 -14.02 -11.64
N ALA A 233 -17.28 -15.30 -12.01
CA ALA A 233 -17.20 -15.74 -13.40
C ALA A 233 -18.45 -15.32 -14.21
N PRO A 234 -18.31 -15.12 -15.54
CA PRO A 234 -19.37 -14.65 -16.43
C PRO A 234 -20.66 -15.48 -16.41
N ASN A 235 -20.61 -16.72 -15.93
CA ASN A 235 -21.75 -17.66 -15.92
C ASN A 235 -22.83 -17.33 -14.86
N GLN A 236 -22.68 -16.26 -14.08
CA GLN A 236 -23.65 -15.85 -13.04
C GLN A 236 -24.37 -14.51 -13.33
N ASN A 237 -24.49 -14.07 -14.60
CA ASN A 237 -25.17 -12.83 -15.04
C ASN A 237 -24.54 -11.49 -14.62
N ILE A 238 -23.40 -11.49 -13.92
CA ILE A 238 -22.83 -10.28 -13.32
C ILE A 238 -21.81 -9.58 -14.25
N LEU A 239 -21.05 -10.36 -15.04
CA LEU A 239 -20.05 -9.87 -16.01
C LEU A 239 -20.17 -10.59 -17.36
N PRO A 240 -21.30 -10.50 -18.06
CA PRO A 240 -21.66 -11.42 -19.16
C PRO A 240 -20.76 -11.37 -20.41
N THR A 241 -19.93 -10.34 -20.56
CA THR A 241 -19.08 -10.11 -21.75
C THR A 241 -17.58 -10.26 -21.50
N VAL A 242 -17.17 -10.69 -20.31
CA VAL A 242 -15.75 -10.69 -19.90
C VAL A 242 -15.17 -12.10 -19.97
N SER A 243 -14.01 -12.25 -20.61
CA SER A 243 -13.30 -13.52 -20.61
C SER A 243 -12.71 -13.85 -19.23
N ILE A 244 -12.56 -15.13 -18.90
CA ILE A 244 -11.92 -15.57 -17.64
C ILE A 244 -10.51 -14.97 -17.49
N SER A 245 -9.75 -14.86 -18.60
CA SER A 245 -8.42 -14.24 -18.59
C SER A 245 -8.45 -12.78 -18.14
N GLN A 246 -9.38 -11.98 -18.67
CA GLN A 246 -9.55 -10.57 -18.27
C GLN A 246 -9.98 -10.44 -16.81
N LEU A 247 -10.88 -11.32 -16.35
CA LEU A 247 -11.30 -11.37 -14.95
C LEU A 247 -10.10 -11.65 -14.02
N LEU A 248 -9.29 -12.67 -14.33
CA LEU A 248 -8.12 -13.02 -13.54
C LEU A 248 -7.08 -11.89 -13.51
N GLN A 249 -6.83 -11.24 -14.65
CA GLN A 249 -5.93 -10.09 -14.71
C GLN A 249 -6.44 -8.91 -13.88
N ALA A 250 -7.74 -8.64 -13.89
CA ALA A 250 -8.33 -7.57 -13.08
C ALA A 250 -8.26 -7.89 -11.58
N ILE A 251 -8.55 -9.14 -11.18
CA ILE A 251 -8.39 -9.60 -9.79
C ILE A 251 -6.92 -9.48 -9.35
N GLU A 252 -5.97 -9.90 -10.18
CA GLU A 252 -4.54 -9.79 -9.89
C GLU A 252 -4.13 -8.34 -9.65
N ARG A 253 -4.60 -7.41 -10.49
CA ARG A 253 -4.33 -5.97 -10.37
C ARG A 253 -4.96 -5.35 -9.12
N LEU A 254 -6.20 -5.71 -8.79
CA LEU A 254 -6.85 -5.26 -7.55
C LEU A 254 -6.09 -5.77 -6.32
N TYR A 255 -5.68 -7.03 -6.36
CA TYR A 255 -4.94 -7.67 -5.26
C TYR A 255 -3.54 -7.05 -5.10
N SER A 256 -2.83 -6.79 -6.19
CA SER A 256 -1.50 -6.18 -6.17
C SER A 256 -1.54 -4.76 -5.61
N ARG A 257 -2.61 -3.99 -5.88
CA ARG A 257 -2.88 -2.65 -5.31
C ARG A 257 -3.36 -2.67 -3.86
N SER A 258 -3.52 -3.85 -3.27
CA SER A 258 -4.07 -4.03 -1.92
C SER A 258 -5.51 -3.50 -1.74
N LEU A 259 -6.29 -3.44 -2.81
CA LEU A 259 -7.69 -3.00 -2.80
C LEU A 259 -8.65 -4.15 -2.46
N ILE A 260 -8.26 -5.38 -2.78
CA ILE A 260 -8.95 -6.59 -2.31
C ILE A 260 -8.04 -7.40 -1.40
N GLU A 261 -8.67 -8.08 -0.45
CA GLU A 261 -8.04 -9.02 0.47
C GLU A 261 -8.32 -10.45 0.01
N LYS A 262 -7.48 -11.40 0.42
CA LYS A 262 -7.64 -12.81 0.08
C LYS A 262 -7.45 -13.65 1.33
N GLU A 263 -8.50 -14.34 1.75
CA GLU A 263 -8.49 -15.23 2.91
C GLU A 263 -9.11 -16.56 2.51
N ALA A 264 -8.40 -17.67 2.75
CA ALA A 264 -8.87 -19.03 2.42
C ALA A 264 -9.44 -19.20 0.98
N GLY A 265 -8.89 -18.47 0.00
CA GLY A 265 -9.34 -18.52 -1.39
C GLY A 265 -10.52 -17.60 -1.74
N LYS A 266 -11.04 -16.85 -0.76
CA LYS A 266 -12.11 -15.86 -0.90
C LYS A 266 -11.54 -14.45 -0.97
N TYR A 267 -12.10 -13.63 -1.85
CA TYR A 267 -11.81 -12.23 -2.01
C TYR A 267 -12.82 -11.39 -1.26
N THR A 268 -12.35 -10.35 -0.59
CA THR A 268 -13.18 -9.42 0.18
C THR A 268 -12.68 -7.99 0.04
N LEU A 269 -13.55 -7.05 0.41
CA LEU A 269 -13.23 -5.63 0.55
C LEU A 269 -13.18 -5.25 2.03
N GLN A 270 -12.30 -4.30 2.34
CA GLN A 270 -12.30 -3.59 3.63
C GLN A 270 -13.65 -2.88 3.84
N PRO A 271 -14.20 -2.82 5.08
CA PRO A 271 -15.55 -2.27 5.31
C PRO A 271 -15.71 -0.84 4.77
N VAL A 272 -14.78 0.06 5.10
CA VAL A 272 -14.78 1.44 4.57
C VAL A 272 -14.65 1.52 3.04
N LEU A 273 -13.99 0.55 2.42
CA LEU A 273 -13.85 0.53 0.95
C LEU A 273 -15.14 0.01 0.30
N ARG A 274 -15.80 -0.96 0.92
CA ARG A 274 -17.11 -1.47 0.50
C ARG A 274 -18.13 -0.34 0.46
N GLU A 275 -18.24 0.43 1.55
CA GLU A 275 -19.18 1.55 1.62
C GLU A 275 -18.90 2.59 0.54
N TYR A 276 -17.62 2.96 0.34
CA TYR A 276 -17.22 3.90 -0.70
C TYR A 276 -17.62 3.42 -2.09
N VAL A 277 -17.42 2.14 -2.40
CA VAL A 277 -17.83 1.57 -3.69
C VAL A 277 -19.36 1.62 -3.87
N MET A 278 -20.13 1.36 -2.81
CA MET A 278 -21.59 1.42 -2.85
C MET A 278 -22.09 2.85 -3.11
N GLU A 279 -21.57 3.85 -2.40
CA GLU A 279 -21.95 5.26 -2.62
C GLU A 279 -21.62 5.74 -4.04
N GLN A 280 -20.41 5.43 -4.54
CA GLN A 280 -20.00 5.83 -5.89
C GLN A 280 -20.87 5.22 -6.99
N PHE A 281 -21.46 4.05 -6.76
CA PHE A 281 -22.35 3.43 -7.72
C PHE A 281 -23.77 4.04 -7.68
N ILE A 282 -24.27 4.37 -6.49
CA ILE A 282 -25.54 5.09 -6.32
C ILE A 282 -25.50 6.43 -7.05
N HIS A 283 -24.38 7.16 -7.00
CA HIS A 283 -24.22 8.45 -7.68
C HIS A 283 -23.95 8.35 -9.20
N LYS A 284 -23.74 7.15 -9.74
CA LYS A 284 -23.51 6.90 -11.18
C LYS A 284 -24.72 6.28 -11.90
N LEU A 285 -25.79 5.99 -11.16
CA LEU A 285 -27.12 5.65 -11.69
C LEU A 285 -27.94 6.93 -11.94
#